data_AF-F0USQ4-F1
#
_entry.id   AF-F0USQ4-F1
#
_cell.length_a   1.000
_cell.length_b   1.000
_cell.length_c   1.000
_cell.angle_alpha   90.00
_cell.angle_beta   90.00
_cell.angle_gamma   90.00
#
_symmetry.space_group_name_H-M   'P 1'
#
loop_
_entity.id
_entity.type
_entity.pdbx_description
1 polymer ?
#
loop_
_entity_poly.entity_id
_entity_poly.type
_entity_poly.pdbx_seq_one_letter_code
_entity_poly.pdbx_strand_id
1 'polypeptide(L)'
;MAQPQNDSAMKSTKQDATSLQSTASQATDPNHTSLGSAPRYGEKHERIIKTLTSKISTLHSGISKTEDLLLKAQNKLNPPNTEGADVNTAVRKDAAAIVQRHIRLLHEYNEIKDIGQGLMGLIAEARGVRHVEVQRDFGIGDGD
;
A
#
# COMPACT_ATOMS: atom_id res chain seq x y z
N MET A 1 -49.86 19.75 -4.91
CA MET A 1 -49.03 20.63 -4.07
C MET A 1 -47.66 20.00 -4.02
N ALA A 2 -46.75 20.32 -4.94
CA ALA A 2 -45.94 21.53 -5.09
C ALA A 2 -44.47 21.18 -4.76
N GLN A 3 -43.66 21.03 -5.80
CA GLN A 3 -42.19 21.18 -5.76
C GLN A 3 -41.84 22.64 -5.44
N PRO A 4 -40.58 22.94 -5.07
CA PRO A 4 -39.53 23.30 -6.05
C PRO A 4 -38.15 22.68 -5.69
N GLN A 5 -37.37 22.08 -6.59
CA GLN A 5 -36.46 22.68 -7.59
C GLN A 5 -35.66 23.90 -7.12
N ASN A 6 -34.33 23.76 -7.03
CA ASN A 6 -33.41 24.89 -7.22
C ASN A 6 -32.09 24.40 -7.85
N ASP A 7 -31.97 24.66 -9.16
CA ASP A 7 -30.75 24.65 -9.96
C ASP A 7 -30.12 26.07 -9.96
N SER A 8 -28.78 26.16 -9.92
CA SER A 8 -27.91 27.16 -10.61
C SER A 8 -26.56 27.24 -9.88
N ALA A 9 -25.44 26.73 -10.41
CA ALA A 9 -24.66 27.19 -11.57
C ALA A 9 -23.95 28.55 -11.38
N MET A 10 -22.61 28.47 -11.44
CA MET A 10 -21.62 29.50 -11.78
C MET A 10 -21.43 30.71 -10.85
N LYS A 11 -20.17 31.00 -10.47
CA LYS A 11 -19.34 31.99 -11.19
C LYS A 11 -17.89 32.03 -10.68
N SER A 12 -16.98 31.75 -11.62
CA SER A 12 -15.56 32.05 -11.54
C SER A 12 -15.33 33.56 -11.47
N THR A 13 -14.46 34.05 -10.59
CA THR A 13 -13.97 35.43 -10.64
C THR A 13 -12.45 35.43 -10.52
N LYS A 14 -11.80 35.48 -11.69
CA LYS A 14 -10.48 36.10 -11.87
C LYS A 14 -10.61 37.58 -11.49
N GLN A 15 -9.67 38.10 -10.73
CA GLN A 15 -9.48 39.54 -10.62
C GLN A 15 -8.16 39.92 -11.30
N ASP A 16 -8.36 40.66 -12.38
CA ASP A 16 -7.35 41.27 -13.23
C ASP A 16 -6.60 42.41 -12.51
N ALA A 17 -5.41 42.63 -13.03
CA ALA A 17 -4.56 43.79 -12.79
C ALA A 17 -5.32 45.11 -13.01
N THR A 18 -5.07 46.09 -12.15
CA THR A 18 -5.22 47.50 -12.53
C THR A 18 -4.12 48.32 -11.87
N SER A 19 -3.30 48.87 -12.76
CA SER A 19 -2.30 49.89 -12.59
C SER A 19 -2.88 51.17 -11.99
N LEU A 20 -2.20 51.76 -11.00
CA LEU A 20 -2.19 53.21 -10.79
C LEU A 20 -0.78 53.65 -10.40
N GLN A 21 -0.24 54.52 -11.25
CA GLN A 21 1.03 55.20 -11.11
C GLN A 21 0.79 56.67 -10.74
N SER A 22 1.80 57.28 -10.09
CA SER A 22 2.05 58.70 -9.78
C SER A 22 2.12 58.90 -8.25
N THR A 23 3.13 59.52 -7.64
CA THR A 23 3.96 60.67 -8.02
C THR A 23 5.31 60.65 -7.30
N ALA A 24 6.31 61.28 -7.93
CA ALA A 24 7.66 61.49 -7.44
C ALA A 24 7.77 62.38 -6.20
N SER A 25 8.78 62.14 -5.37
CA SER A 25 9.64 63.19 -4.79
C SER A 25 10.98 62.59 -4.35
N GLN A 26 12.05 63.13 -4.92
CA GLN A 26 13.44 62.98 -4.54
C GLN A 26 13.68 63.57 -3.14
N ALA A 27 14.47 62.87 -2.31
CA ALA A 27 15.34 63.50 -1.34
C ALA A 27 16.59 62.61 -1.15
N THR A 28 17.73 63.25 -1.42
CA THR A 28 19.12 62.82 -1.26
C THR A 28 19.48 62.53 0.20
N ASP A 29 20.22 61.44 0.49
CA ASP A 29 21.68 61.47 0.75
C ASP A 29 22.22 60.10 1.24
N PRO A 30 23.56 59.88 1.22
CA PRO A 30 24.16 58.56 1.12
C PRO A 30 24.67 58.00 2.45
N ASN A 31 24.76 56.68 2.49
CA ASN A 31 25.75 55.91 3.24
C ASN A 31 25.72 56.02 4.79
N HIS A 32 25.06 55.05 5.43
CA HIS A 32 25.53 54.53 6.71
C HIS A 32 25.46 53.00 6.70
N THR A 33 26.62 52.38 6.55
CA THR A 33 26.92 51.03 7.00
C THR A 33 26.38 50.80 8.41
N SER A 34 25.54 49.77 8.59
CA SER A 34 25.33 49.15 9.89
C SER A 34 25.31 47.63 9.72
N LEU A 35 26.51 47.05 9.81
CA LEU A 35 26.69 45.73 10.41
C LEU A 35 26.18 45.84 11.86
N GLY A 36 25.22 45.00 12.26
CA GLY A 36 24.70 45.05 13.63
C GLY A 36 23.53 44.09 13.92
N SER A 37 23.83 42.79 13.95
CA SER A 37 23.19 41.70 14.71
C SER A 37 21.77 41.88 15.31
N ALA A 38 20.79 41.10 14.79
CA ALA A 38 19.87 40.25 15.56
C ALA A 38 18.92 39.43 14.64
N PRO A 39 18.46 38.20 15.01
CA PRO A 39 18.93 37.30 16.07
C PRO A 39 19.43 35.94 15.53
N ARG A 40 20.21 35.24 16.36
CA ARG A 40 20.60 33.81 16.30
C ARG A 40 19.45 32.79 16.09
N TYR A 41 18.24 33.25 15.83
CA TYR A 41 17.04 32.44 15.62
C TYR A 41 16.98 31.89 14.18
N GLY A 42 17.38 32.70 13.18
CA GLY A 42 17.36 32.32 11.76
C GLY A 42 18.23 31.10 11.44
N GLU A 43 19.45 31.02 12.00
CA GLU A 43 20.35 29.88 11.78
C GLU A 43 19.78 28.57 12.34
N LYS A 44 19.11 28.62 13.50
CA LYS A 44 18.49 27.42 14.09
C LYS A 44 17.34 26.93 13.21
N HIS A 45 16.49 27.85 12.73
CA HIS A 45 15.42 27.52 11.81
C HIS A 45 15.94 27.00 10.47
N GLU A 46 17.01 27.59 9.94
CA GLU A 46 17.64 27.14 8.70
C GLU A 46 18.21 25.72 8.84
N ARG A 47 18.87 25.41 9.96
CA ARG A 47 19.35 24.05 10.24
C ARG A 47 18.20 23.05 10.36
N ILE A 48 17.10 23.45 11.01
CA ILE A 48 15.91 22.61 11.14
C ILE A 48 15.27 22.38 9.77
N ILE A 49 15.11 23.43 8.97
CA ILE A 49 14.57 23.33 7.60
C ILE A 49 15.46 22.41 6.75
N LYS A 50 16.78 22.61 6.75
CA LYS A 50 17.71 21.71 6.03
C LYS A 50 17.59 20.26 6.49
N THR A 51 17.47 20.04 7.80
CA THR A 51 17.30 18.69 8.38
C THR A 51 15.96 18.06 7.99
N LEU A 52 14.88 18.85 7.94
CA LEU A 52 13.56 18.36 7.52
C LEU A 52 13.55 18.07 6.01
N THR A 53 14.10 18.96 5.20
CA THR A 53 14.22 18.75 3.75
C THR A 53 15.04 17.50 3.43
N SER A 54 16.17 17.27 4.12
CA SER A 54 16.95 16.04 3.92
C SER A 54 16.16 14.79 4.33
N LYS A 55 15.42 14.83 5.45
CA LYS A 55 14.53 13.73 5.85
C LYS A 55 13.42 13.47 4.84
N ILE A 56 12.78 14.52 4.31
CA ILE A 56 11.76 14.42 3.27
C ILE A 56 12.35 13.79 2.01
N SER A 57 13.52 14.23 1.55
CA SER A 57 14.20 13.63 0.40
C SER A 57 14.52 12.14 0.62
N THR A 58 15.01 11.78 1.81
CA THR A 58 15.27 10.37 2.15
C THR A 58 14.00 9.54 2.17
N LEU A 59 12.91 10.06 2.76
CA LEU A 59 11.62 9.38 2.77
C LEU A 59 11.04 9.23 1.37
N HIS A 60 11.08 10.27 0.54
CA HIS A 60 10.64 10.20 -0.85
C HIS A 60 11.42 9.16 -1.65
N SER A 61 12.75 9.14 -1.52
CA SER A 61 13.60 8.12 -2.14
C SER A 61 13.24 6.70 -1.68
N GLY A 62 12.95 6.54 -0.38
CA GLY A 62 12.46 5.28 0.18
C GLY A 62 11.12 4.85 -0.42
N ILE A 63 10.16 5.77 -0.49
CA ILE A 63 8.82 5.53 -1.05
C ILE A 63 8.94 5.07 -2.51
N SER A 64 9.66 5.81 -3.36
CA SER A 64 9.82 5.44 -4.78
C SER A 64 10.45 4.06 -4.94
N LYS A 65 11.46 3.73 -4.13
CA LYS A 65 12.07 2.40 -4.15
C LYS A 65 11.07 1.30 -3.75
N THR A 66 10.24 1.54 -2.73
CA THR A 66 9.23 0.56 -2.31
C THR A 66 8.11 0.39 -3.34
N GLU A 67 7.70 1.47 -4.00
CA GLU A 67 6.70 1.45 -5.07
C GLU A 67 7.21 0.64 -6.28
N ASP A 68 8.45 0.84 -6.70
CA ASP A 68 9.08 0.06 -7.78
C ASP A 68 9.12 -1.44 -7.46
N LEU A 69 9.43 -1.80 -6.22
CA LEU A 69 9.46 -3.19 -5.78
C LEU A 69 8.04 -3.79 -5.74
N LEU A 70 7.05 -3.04 -5.30
CA LEU A 70 5.64 -3.46 -5.32
C LEU A 70 5.14 -3.71 -6.74
N LEU A 71 5.46 -2.83 -7.70
CA LEU A 71 5.10 -3.02 -9.10
C LEU A 71 5.74 -4.28 -9.68
N LYS A 72 7.04 -4.51 -9.41
CA LYS A 72 7.74 -5.74 -9.82
C LYS A 72 7.11 -6.99 -9.22
N ALA A 73 6.70 -6.95 -7.94
CA ALA A 73 6.05 -8.08 -7.28
C ALA A 73 4.66 -8.37 -7.85
N GLN A 74 3.85 -7.34 -8.09
CA GLN A 74 2.52 -7.50 -8.69
C GLN A 74 2.59 -8.10 -10.09
N ASN A 75 3.53 -7.66 -10.93
CA ASN A 75 3.71 -8.22 -12.27
C ASN A 75 4.10 -9.71 -12.26
N LYS A 76 4.80 -10.18 -11.22
CA LYS A 76 5.13 -11.61 -11.06
C LYS A 76 3.92 -12.45 -10.64
N LEU A 77 2.98 -11.87 -9.90
CA LEU A 77 1.75 -12.55 -9.46
C LEU A 77 0.71 -12.67 -10.59
N ASN A 78 0.80 -11.82 -11.61
CA ASN A 78 -0.12 -11.80 -12.74
C ASN A 78 0.65 -11.83 -14.08
N PRO A 79 1.25 -12.98 -14.47
CA PRO A 79 1.93 -13.08 -15.75
C PRO A 79 0.92 -12.84 -16.89
N PRO A 80 1.27 -12.02 -17.90
CA PRO A 80 0.35 -11.58 -18.97
C PRO A 80 -0.14 -12.70 -19.90
N ASN A 81 0.22 -13.97 -19.66
CA ASN A 81 -0.13 -15.12 -20.50
C ASN A 81 -1.03 -16.15 -19.79
N THR A 82 -1.77 -15.77 -18.75
CA THR A 82 -2.79 -16.67 -18.17
C THR A 82 -4.06 -16.61 -19.02
N GLU A 83 -3.96 -17.11 -20.25
CA GLU A 83 -5.08 -17.42 -21.15
C GLU A 83 -5.92 -18.51 -20.47
N GLY A 84 -7.02 -18.13 -19.81
CA GLY A 84 -7.94 -19.09 -19.18
C GLY A 84 -8.61 -18.64 -17.88
N ALA A 85 -8.27 -17.47 -17.33
CA ALA A 85 -9.02 -16.90 -16.22
C ALA A 85 -10.23 -16.10 -16.75
N ASP A 86 -11.42 -16.59 -16.39
CA ASP A 86 -12.73 -15.97 -16.60
C ASP A 86 -12.67 -14.42 -16.54
N VAL A 87 -13.16 -13.80 -17.62
CA VAL A 87 -13.10 -12.35 -17.92
C VAL A 87 -13.77 -11.49 -16.84
N ASN A 88 -14.49 -12.09 -15.89
CA ASN A 88 -15.04 -11.39 -14.72
C ASN A 88 -14.03 -11.18 -13.56
N THR A 89 -12.82 -11.75 -13.63
CA THR A 89 -11.86 -11.77 -12.50
C THR A 89 -10.57 -10.97 -12.73
N ALA A 90 -10.59 -10.01 -13.65
CA ALA A 90 -9.47 -9.08 -13.90
C ALA A 90 -9.26 -8.04 -12.78
N VAL A 91 -9.71 -8.32 -11.56
CA VAL A 91 -9.33 -7.57 -10.36
C VAL A 91 -7.96 -8.11 -9.97
N ARG A 92 -6.92 -7.26 -10.05
CA ARG A 92 -5.55 -7.54 -9.58
C ARG A 92 -5.59 -8.51 -8.40
N LYS A 93 -5.09 -9.74 -8.60
CA LYS A 93 -5.16 -10.78 -7.56
C LYS A 93 -4.54 -10.22 -6.28
N ASP A 94 -5.36 -10.04 -5.25
CA ASP A 94 -4.88 -9.58 -3.96
C ASP A 94 -3.96 -10.63 -3.37
N ALA A 95 -2.67 -10.31 -3.26
CA ALA A 95 -1.65 -11.20 -2.74
C ALA A 95 -1.99 -11.66 -1.32
N ALA A 96 -2.59 -10.76 -0.51
CA ALA A 96 -3.00 -11.09 0.85
C ALA A 96 -4.13 -12.12 0.84
N ALA A 97 -5.14 -11.94 -0.01
CA ALA A 97 -6.24 -12.89 -0.16
C ALA A 97 -5.75 -14.28 -0.64
N ILE A 98 -4.79 -14.33 -1.58
CA ILE A 98 -4.21 -15.61 -2.04
C ILE A 98 -3.52 -16.34 -0.88
N VAL A 99 -2.65 -15.65 -0.15
CA VAL A 99 -1.90 -16.23 0.97
C VAL A 99 -2.86 -16.68 2.07
N GLN A 100 -3.85 -15.86 2.43
CA GLN A 100 -4.85 -16.21 3.43
C GLN A 100 -5.67 -17.45 3.03
N ARG A 101 -6.09 -17.54 1.77
CA ARG A 101 -6.77 -18.72 1.24
C ARG A 101 -5.89 -19.96 1.36
N HIS A 102 -4.61 -19.86 1.03
CA HIS A 102 -3.69 -20.99 1.09
C HIS A 102 -3.42 -21.44 2.53
N ILE A 103 -3.22 -20.50 3.46
CA ILE A 103 -3.08 -20.77 4.90
C ILE A 103 -4.29 -21.55 5.41
N ARG A 104 -5.50 -21.10 5.05
CA ARG A 104 -6.74 -21.75 5.46
C ARG A 104 -6.82 -23.19 4.93
N LEU A 105 -6.58 -23.39 3.64
CA LEU A 105 -6.64 -24.72 3.03
C LEU A 105 -5.61 -25.68 3.65
N LEU A 106 -4.40 -25.20 3.94
CA LEU A 106 -3.40 -26.01 4.62
C LEU A 106 -3.81 -26.38 6.04
N HIS A 107 -4.43 -25.46 6.79
CA HIS A 107 -4.95 -25.76 8.12
C HIS A 107 -6.07 -26.80 8.06
N GLU A 108 -7.08 -26.58 7.23
CA GLU A 108 -8.22 -27.49 7.09
C GLU A 108 -7.75 -28.89 6.66
N TYR A 109 -6.78 -28.97 5.75
CA TYR A 109 -6.17 -30.23 5.33
C TYR A 109 -5.41 -30.93 6.45
N ASN A 110 -4.54 -30.21 7.18
CA ASN A 110 -3.78 -30.82 8.27
C ASN A 110 -4.71 -31.32 9.38
N GLU A 111 -5.73 -30.53 9.73
CA GLU A 111 -6.72 -30.90 10.75
C GLU A 111 -7.44 -32.20 10.38
N ILE A 112 -7.97 -32.31 9.15
CA ILE A 112 -8.67 -33.53 8.74
C ILE A 112 -7.72 -34.72 8.59
N LYS A 113 -6.48 -34.48 8.13
CA LYS A 113 -5.45 -35.51 8.02
C LYS A 113 -5.10 -36.11 9.37
N ASP A 114 -4.86 -35.27 10.38
CA ASP A 114 -4.48 -35.73 11.72
C ASP A 114 -5.61 -36.51 12.38
N ILE A 115 -6.86 -36.05 12.23
CA ILE A 115 -8.05 -36.78 12.69
C ILE A 115 -8.16 -38.13 11.97
N GLY A 116 -8.02 -38.14 10.65
CA GLY A 116 -8.10 -39.35 9.83
C GLY A 116 -7.02 -40.38 10.20
N GLN A 117 -5.79 -39.93 10.39
CA GLN A 117 -4.69 -40.79 10.84
C GLN A 117 -4.92 -41.33 12.26
N GLY A 118 -5.44 -40.50 13.17
CA GLY A 118 -5.82 -40.95 14.51
C GLY A 118 -6.87 -42.08 14.46
N LEU A 119 -7.93 -41.88 13.69
CA LEU A 119 -8.99 -42.89 13.51
C LEU A 119 -8.48 -44.16 12.84
N MET A 120 -7.63 -44.05 11.81
CA MET A 120 -7.02 -45.21 11.17
C MET A 120 -6.10 -45.97 12.11
N GLY A 121 -5.39 -45.29 13.02
CA GLY A 121 -4.62 -45.92 14.10
C GLY A 121 -5.49 -46.81 14.98
N LEU A 122 -6.65 -46.31 15.41
CA LEU A 122 -7.60 -47.08 16.22
C LEU A 122 -8.17 -48.29 15.46
N ILE A 123 -8.49 -48.12 14.17
CA ILE A 123 -8.98 -49.22 13.32
C ILE A 123 -7.90 -50.29 13.14
N ALA A 124 -6.65 -49.89 12.91
CA ALA A 124 -5.52 -50.80 12.76
C ALA A 124 -5.29 -51.61 14.04
N GLU A 125 -5.34 -50.96 15.20
CA GLU A 125 -5.25 -51.62 16.51
C GLU A 125 -6.38 -52.62 16.72
N ALA A 126 -7.63 -52.23 16.47
CA ALA A 126 -8.79 -53.10 16.62
C ALA A 126 -8.75 -54.33 15.69
N ARG A 127 -8.16 -54.19 14.49
CA ARG A 127 -7.99 -55.27 13.52
C ARG A 127 -6.72 -56.09 13.75
N GLY A 128 -5.79 -55.63 14.59
CA GLY A 128 -4.48 -56.24 14.79
C GLY A 128 -3.58 -56.19 13.55
N VAL A 129 -3.81 -55.24 12.64
CA VAL A 129 -3.05 -55.07 11.39
C VAL A 129 -2.18 -53.82 11.45
N ARG A 130 -1.25 -53.69 10.51
CA ARG A 130 -0.42 -52.48 10.41
C ARG A 130 -1.23 -51.33 9.83
N HIS A 131 -0.95 -50.11 10.29
CA HIS A 131 -1.62 -48.89 9.81
C HIS A 131 -1.57 -48.75 8.27
N VAL A 132 -0.44 -49.10 7.64
CA VAL A 132 -0.27 -49.06 6.18
C VAL A 132 -1.22 -49.99 5.41
N GLU A 133 -1.69 -51.08 6.04
CA GLU A 133 -2.65 -51.99 5.42
C GLU A 133 -4.05 -51.39 5.44
N VAL A 134 -4.41 -50.70 6.53
CA VAL A 134 -5.66 -49.94 6.64
C VAL A 134 -5.68 -48.78 5.65
N GLN A 135 -4.58 -48.03 5.52
CA GLN A 135 -4.46 -46.96 4.52
C GLN A 135 -4.75 -47.46 3.11
N ARG A 136 -4.15 -48.60 2.73
CA ARG A 136 -4.39 -49.23 1.42
C ARG A 136 -5.85 -49.64 1.22
N ASP A 137 -6.49 -50.20 2.25
CA ASP A 137 -7.90 -50.61 2.19
C ASP A 137 -8.84 -49.40 1.99
N PHE A 138 -8.47 -48.23 2.51
CA PHE A 138 -9.20 -46.97 2.32
C PHE A 138 -8.71 -46.13 1.13
N GLY A 139 -7.76 -46.65 0.34
CA GLY A 139 -7.26 -46.00 -0.88
C GLY A 139 -6.35 -44.79 -0.64
N ILE A 140 -5.72 -44.68 0.53
CA ILE A 140 -4.80 -43.60 0.89
C ILE A 140 -3.36 -44.04 0.54
N GLY A 141 -2.66 -43.25 -0.28
CA GLY A 141 -1.27 -43.50 -0.65
C GLY A 141 -0.26 -42.92 0.34
N ASP A 142 1.00 -43.39 0.28
CA ASP A 142 2.09 -42.93 1.18
C ASP A 142 2.45 -41.44 1.02
N GLY A 143 1.99 -40.80 -0.06
CA GLY A 143 2.23 -39.37 -0.36
C GLY A 143 1.03 -38.46 -0.14
N ASP A 144 -0.13 -39.01 0.24
CA ASP A 144 -1.36 -38.27 0.55
C ASP A 144 -1.45 -37.92 2.05
#